data_AF-A0A2H0KCW3-F1
#
_entry.id   AF-A0A2H0KCW3-F1
#
_cell.length_a   1.000
_cell.length_b   1.000
_cell.length_c   1.000
_cell.angle_alpha   90.00
_cell.angle_beta   90.00
_cell.angle_gamma   90.00
#
_symmetry.space_group_name_H-M   'P 1'
#
loop_
_entity.id
_entity.type
_entity.pdbx_description
1 polymer ?
#
loop_
_entity_poly.entity_id
_entity_poly.type
_entity_poly.pdbx_seq_one_letter_code
_entity_poly.pdbx_strand_id
1 'polypeptide(L)'
;MRNTKRGFTLIELLVVIAIIGLLSTIVFASLGGARSRARVANVQGSMRTVLTTLVLCRDDGGKISIDGTTEATDGAIPAANKGLCFGSVIVPVSNVWPTLPSGGNPAWAYSAMTGNQTDVFTFTATGDGKTITCSSGGGCITTTP
;
A
#
# COMPACT_ATOMS: atom_id res chain seq x y z
N MET A 1 -31.68 24.61 -49.25
CA MET A 1 -32.27 24.33 -47.91
C MET A 1 -31.41 25.06 -46.87
N ARG A 2 -31.92 26.14 -46.26
CA ARG A 2 -31.14 27.01 -45.35
C ARG A 2 -31.18 26.40 -43.96
N ASN A 3 -30.04 25.84 -43.53
CA ASN A 3 -29.89 25.21 -42.23
C ASN A 3 -29.87 26.30 -41.15
N THR A 4 -30.93 26.42 -40.34
CA THR A 4 -31.01 27.36 -39.23
C THR A 4 -30.08 26.88 -38.12
N LYS A 5 -28.87 27.46 -38.06
CA LYS A 5 -27.96 27.21 -36.94
C LYS A 5 -28.59 27.78 -35.67
N ARG A 6 -29.11 26.91 -34.80
CA ARG A 6 -29.54 27.27 -33.46
C ARG A 6 -28.28 27.55 -32.62
N GLY A 7 -28.14 28.78 -32.14
CA GLY A 7 -27.10 29.14 -31.16
C GLY A 7 -27.56 28.79 -29.74
N PHE A 8 -26.63 28.38 -28.89
CA PHE A 8 -26.86 28.25 -27.45
C PHE A 8 -27.08 29.63 -26.83
N THR A 9 -28.01 29.75 -25.88
CA THR A 9 -28.16 30.98 -25.10
C THR A 9 -27.09 31.05 -24.01
N LEU A 10 -26.64 32.28 -23.68
CA LEU A 10 -25.67 32.48 -22.60
C LEU A 10 -26.20 31.99 -21.24
N ILE A 11 -27.51 32.10 -21.02
CA ILE A 11 -28.15 31.64 -19.79
C ILE A 11 -28.16 30.11 -19.66
N GLU A 12 -28.32 29.39 -20.78
CA GLU A 12 -28.22 27.92 -20.80
C GLU A 12 -26.80 27.45 -20.43
N LEU A 13 -25.76 28.11 -20.93
CA LEU A 13 -24.40 27.76 -20.53
C LEU A 13 -24.10 28.14 -19.08
N LEU A 14 -24.64 29.26 -18.60
CA LEU A 14 -24.41 29.74 -17.23
C LEU A 14 -25.07 28.80 -16.19
N VAL A 15 -26.29 28.35 -16.43
CA VAL A 15 -26.96 27.44 -15.48
C VAL A 15 -26.28 26.07 -15.42
N VAL A 16 -25.72 25.58 -16.53
CA VAL A 16 -25.03 24.29 -16.58
C VAL A 16 -23.76 24.31 -15.74
N ILE A 17 -22.92 25.34 -15.88
CA ILE A 17 -21.70 25.43 -15.07
C ILE A 17 -22.02 25.63 -13.59
N ALA A 18 -23.13 26.31 -13.26
CA ALA A 18 -23.58 26.47 -11.87
C ALA A 18 -23.98 25.13 -11.24
N ILE A 19 -24.73 24.29 -11.97
CA ILE A 19 -25.15 22.97 -11.49
C ILE A 19 -23.94 22.02 -11.38
N ILE A 20 -23.05 22.00 -12.38
CA ILE A 20 -21.81 21.18 -12.33
C ILE A 20 -20.95 21.61 -11.14
N GLY A 21 -20.82 22.92 -10.89
CA GLY A 21 -20.10 23.46 -9.74
C GLY A 21 -20.64 22.93 -8.42
N LEU A 22 -21.96 23.00 -8.21
CA LEU A 22 -22.62 22.50 -7.01
C LEU A 22 -22.37 21.00 -6.80
N LEU A 23 -22.64 20.18 -7.83
CA LEU A 23 -22.49 18.73 -7.74
C LEU A 23 -21.02 18.29 -7.52
N SER A 24 -20.06 19.02 -8.08
CA SER A 24 -18.63 18.67 -7.98
C SER A 24 -18.10 18.72 -6.55
N THR A 25 -18.59 19.66 -5.73
CA THR A 25 -18.11 19.85 -4.34
C THR A 25 -18.44 18.65 -3.44
N ILE A 26 -19.64 18.09 -3.58
CA ILE A 26 -20.12 16.93 -2.80
C ILE A 26 -19.27 15.70 -3.11
N VAL A 27 -19.00 15.46 -4.40
CA VAL A 27 -18.17 14.33 -4.84
C VAL A 27 -16.73 14.48 -4.33
N PHE A 28 -16.17 15.69 -4.40
CA PHE A 28 -14.79 15.95 -3.95
C PHE A 28 -14.59 15.65 -2.47
N ALA A 29 -15.56 16.01 -1.62
CA ALA A 29 -15.50 15.76 -0.17
C ALA A 29 -15.38 14.26 0.17
N SER A 30 -16.06 13.38 -0.58
CA SER A 30 -16.02 11.93 -0.35
C SER A 30 -14.79 11.22 -0.92
N LEU A 31 -14.16 11.78 -1.96
CA LEU A 31 -13.12 11.10 -2.73
C LEU A 31 -11.80 10.96 -1.95
N GLY A 32 -11.48 11.92 -1.07
CA GLY A 32 -10.29 11.88 -0.23
C GLY A 32 -10.26 10.65 0.69
N GLY A 33 -11.35 10.41 1.43
CA GLY A 33 -11.48 9.25 2.32
C GLY A 33 -11.58 7.92 1.57
N ALA A 34 -12.17 7.91 0.36
CA ALA A 34 -12.19 6.72 -0.49
C ALA A 34 -10.76 6.33 -0.97
N ARG A 35 -9.96 7.30 -1.40
CA ARG A 35 -8.56 7.06 -1.83
C ARG A 35 -7.68 6.57 -0.69
N SER A 36 -7.84 7.12 0.51
CA SER A 36 -7.13 6.66 1.71
C SER A 36 -7.47 5.20 2.04
N ARG A 37 -8.76 4.86 2.09
CA ARG A 37 -9.19 3.47 2.33
C ARG A 37 -8.68 2.48 1.28
N ALA A 38 -8.67 2.89 0.00
CA ALA A 38 -8.13 2.07 -1.08
C ALA A 38 -6.62 1.79 -0.92
N ARG A 39 -5.84 2.80 -0.49
CA ARG A 39 -4.40 2.61 -0.19
C ARG A 39 -4.19 1.67 0.98
N VAL A 40 -4.93 1.84 2.09
CA VAL A 40 -4.86 0.95 3.25
C VAL A 40 -5.14 -0.50 2.84
N ALA A 41 -6.19 -0.74 2.05
CA ALA A 41 -6.55 -2.08 1.58
C ALA A 41 -5.46 -2.69 0.67
N ASN A 42 -4.86 -1.89 -0.22
CA ASN A 42 -3.77 -2.34 -1.08
C ASN A 42 -2.53 -2.75 -0.25
N VAL A 43 -2.12 -1.90 0.70
CA VAL A 43 -0.98 -2.24 1.57
C VAL A 43 -1.28 -3.47 2.42
N GLN A 44 -2.49 -3.58 2.98
CA GLN A 44 -2.88 -4.75 3.76
C GLN A 44 -2.81 -6.05 2.94
N GLY A 45 -3.27 -6.03 1.69
CA GLY A 45 -3.16 -7.17 0.78
C GLY A 45 -1.70 -7.52 0.48
N SER A 46 -0.91 -6.51 0.13
CA SER A 46 0.52 -6.66 -0.17
C SER A 46 1.30 -7.24 1.02
N MET A 47 1.06 -6.74 2.24
CA MET A 47 1.75 -7.22 3.43
C MET A 47 1.37 -8.65 3.82
N ARG A 48 0.12 -9.08 3.58
CA ARG A 48 -0.28 -10.48 3.78
C ARG A 48 0.48 -11.42 2.84
N THR A 49 0.60 -11.04 1.56
CA THR A 49 1.39 -11.82 0.58
C THR A 49 2.87 -11.87 0.95
N VAL A 50 3.41 -10.76 1.45
CA VAL A 50 4.79 -10.74 1.99
C VAL A 50 4.91 -11.70 3.18
N LEU A 51 4.01 -11.62 4.15
CA LEU A 51 4.02 -12.49 5.33
C LEU A 51 4.03 -13.97 4.95
N THR A 52 3.15 -14.39 4.04
CA THR A 52 3.12 -15.78 3.57
C THR A 52 4.42 -16.18 2.88
N THR A 53 5.00 -15.28 2.09
CA THR A 53 6.27 -15.54 1.39
C THR A 53 7.44 -15.65 2.36
N LEU A 54 7.48 -14.82 3.41
CA LEU A 54 8.52 -14.86 4.43
C LEU A 54 8.45 -16.12 5.28
N VAL A 55 7.24 -16.58 5.61
CA VAL A 55 7.03 -17.87 6.28
C VAL A 55 7.50 -19.02 5.40
N LEU A 56 7.12 -19.03 4.11
CA LEU A 56 7.61 -20.01 3.13
C LEU A 56 9.13 -20.03 3.00
N CYS A 57 9.76 -18.84 2.93
CA CYS A 57 11.21 -18.67 2.88
C CYS A 57 11.89 -19.33 4.09
N ARG A 58 11.38 -19.06 5.29
CA ARG A 58 11.91 -19.61 6.53
C ARG A 58 11.71 -21.12 6.61
N ASP A 59 10.54 -21.61 6.24
CA ASP A 59 10.19 -23.03 6.31
C ASP A 59 11.02 -23.87 5.30
N ASP A 60 11.50 -23.26 4.20
CA ASP A 60 12.45 -23.85 3.25
C ASP A 60 13.92 -23.80 3.73
N GLY A 61 14.18 -23.25 4.92
CA GLY A 61 15.53 -23.04 5.45
C GLY A 61 16.26 -21.82 4.87
N GLY A 62 15.57 -21.04 4.04
CA GLY A 62 16.02 -19.72 3.61
C GLY A 62 15.99 -18.71 4.75
N LYS A 63 16.63 -17.57 4.51
CA LYS A 63 16.74 -16.50 5.50
C LYS A 63 16.05 -15.25 4.98
N ILE A 64 15.19 -14.67 5.81
CA ILE A 64 14.48 -13.45 5.47
C ILE A 64 15.50 -12.34 5.24
N SER A 65 15.28 -11.54 4.20
CA SER A 65 16.15 -10.46 3.78
C SER A 65 15.34 -9.17 3.61
N ILE A 66 15.99 -8.04 3.89
CA ILE A 66 15.44 -6.70 3.68
C ILE A 66 16.03 -5.99 2.46
N ASP A 67 17.16 -6.48 1.95
CA ASP A 67 17.95 -5.90 0.86
C ASP A 67 18.17 -6.89 -0.31
N GLY A 68 17.82 -8.16 -0.13
CA GLY A 68 18.01 -9.26 -1.06
C GLY A 68 19.41 -9.88 -1.04
N THR A 69 20.31 -9.41 -0.18
CA THR A 69 21.72 -9.81 -0.16
C THR A 69 22.20 -10.27 1.21
N THR A 70 21.56 -9.81 2.28
CA THR A 70 21.93 -10.13 3.66
C THR A 70 20.74 -10.61 4.46
N GLU A 71 21.03 -11.32 5.53
CA GLU A 71 20.03 -11.73 6.51
C GLU A 71 19.52 -10.48 7.23
N ALA A 72 18.20 -10.34 7.35
CA ALA A 72 17.63 -9.24 8.10
C ALA A 72 18.02 -9.35 9.58
N THR A 73 18.49 -8.24 10.14
CA THR A 73 18.80 -8.08 11.55
C THR A 73 17.68 -7.33 12.25
N ASP A 74 17.61 -7.47 13.58
CA ASP A 74 16.67 -6.70 14.40
C ASP A 74 16.93 -5.19 14.22
N GLY A 75 15.86 -4.42 14.05
CA GLY A 75 15.95 -2.98 13.77
C GLY A 75 16.11 -2.61 12.30
N ALA A 76 16.31 -3.57 11.39
CA ALA A 76 16.55 -3.28 9.99
C ALA A 76 15.24 -2.93 9.23
N ILE A 77 15.29 -1.93 8.36
CA ILE A 77 14.11 -1.42 7.64
C ILE A 77 14.06 -2.03 6.23
N PRO A 78 12.95 -2.68 5.83
CA PRO A 78 12.78 -3.18 4.48
C PRO A 78 12.88 -2.09 3.42
N ALA A 79 13.69 -2.34 2.38
CA ALA A 79 13.80 -1.46 1.24
C ALA A 79 12.88 -1.93 0.10
N ALA A 80 12.09 -1.02 -0.46
CA ALA A 80 11.23 -1.34 -1.58
C ALA A 80 12.02 -1.91 -2.78
N ASN A 81 11.42 -2.87 -3.48
CA ASN A 81 11.98 -3.56 -4.64
C ASN A 81 13.27 -4.34 -4.35
N LYS A 82 13.49 -4.74 -3.10
CA LYS A 82 14.58 -5.62 -2.67
C LYS A 82 14.06 -7.00 -2.27
N GLY A 83 14.91 -8.03 -2.43
CA GLY A 83 14.53 -9.42 -2.20
C GLY A 83 14.02 -9.68 -0.77
N LEU A 84 12.96 -10.47 -0.65
CA LEU A 84 12.36 -10.87 0.63
C LEU A 84 13.16 -11.96 1.35
N CYS A 85 13.93 -12.74 0.59
CA CYS A 85 14.56 -13.96 1.06
C CYS A 85 15.91 -14.16 0.38
N PHE A 86 16.85 -14.76 1.10
CA PHE A 86 18.16 -15.17 0.60
C PHE A 86 18.41 -16.65 0.99
N GLY A 87 18.97 -17.43 0.06
CA GLY A 87 19.34 -18.83 0.31
C GLY A 87 18.18 -19.85 0.29
N SER A 88 17.00 -19.47 -0.21
CA SER A 88 15.86 -20.37 -0.42
C SER A 88 15.84 -20.95 -1.83
N VAL A 89 15.35 -22.18 -1.98
CA VAL A 89 15.11 -22.85 -3.26
C VAL A 89 13.67 -22.61 -3.75
N ILE A 90 12.69 -22.48 -2.83
CA ILE A 90 11.27 -22.36 -3.17
C ILE A 90 10.87 -20.91 -3.49
N VAL A 91 11.32 -19.95 -2.67
CA VAL A 91 11.06 -18.52 -2.86
C VAL A 91 12.10 -17.94 -3.83
N PRO A 92 11.70 -17.51 -5.03
CA PRO A 92 12.62 -16.93 -6.00
C PRO A 92 13.03 -15.52 -5.58
N VAL A 93 14.22 -15.09 -6.03
CA VAL A 93 14.76 -13.75 -5.76
C VAL A 93 13.92 -12.60 -6.36
N SER A 94 12.96 -12.92 -7.25
CA SER A 94 11.99 -11.97 -7.80
C SER A 94 10.91 -11.58 -6.79
N ASN A 95 10.73 -12.34 -5.71
CA ASN A 95 9.86 -11.96 -4.61
C ASN A 95 10.55 -10.83 -3.82
N VAL A 96 9.98 -9.64 -3.92
CA VAL A 96 10.54 -8.42 -3.36
C VAL A 96 9.59 -7.73 -2.40
N TRP A 97 10.15 -6.90 -1.51
CA TRP A 97 9.40 -5.91 -0.74
C TRP A 97 8.63 -5.01 -1.70
N PRO A 98 7.29 -5.00 -1.67
CA PRO A 98 6.53 -4.21 -2.62
C PRO A 98 6.76 -2.72 -2.40
N THR A 99 6.65 -1.94 -3.47
CA THR A 99 6.62 -0.49 -3.36
C THR A 99 5.32 -0.08 -2.67
N LEU A 100 5.44 0.62 -1.55
CA LEU A 100 4.27 1.17 -0.86
C LEU A 100 3.73 2.39 -1.62
N PRO A 101 2.41 2.69 -1.51
CA PRO A 101 1.83 3.86 -2.14
C PRO A 101 2.53 5.15 -1.69
N SER A 102 2.99 5.97 -2.65
CA SER A 102 3.60 7.28 -2.38
C SER A 102 2.60 8.33 -1.91
N GLY A 103 1.29 8.07 -2.06
CA GLY A 103 0.23 8.92 -1.55
C GLY A 103 -0.13 8.60 -0.09
N GLY A 104 -0.60 9.61 0.64
CA GLY A 104 -1.05 9.49 2.01
C GLY A 104 -0.57 10.65 2.87
N ASN A 105 -1.13 10.79 4.07
CA ASN A 105 -0.64 11.75 5.06
C ASN A 105 -0.60 11.11 6.46
N PRO A 106 0.57 10.70 6.98
CA PRO A 106 1.85 10.62 6.27
C PRO A 106 1.85 9.58 5.13
N ALA A 107 2.81 9.66 4.22
CA ALA A 107 3.01 8.67 3.17
C ALA A 107 3.35 7.29 3.76
N TRP A 108 3.07 6.22 3.02
CA TRP A 108 3.32 4.86 3.50
C TRP A 108 4.81 4.53 3.50
N ALA A 109 5.30 4.06 4.64
CA ALA A 109 6.68 3.62 4.82
C ALA A 109 6.73 2.35 5.67
N TYR A 110 7.67 1.46 5.36
CA TYR A 110 8.04 0.36 6.26
C TYR A 110 8.72 0.92 7.50
N SER A 111 8.53 0.26 8.64
CA SER A 111 9.33 0.50 9.83
C SER A 111 10.25 -0.68 10.10
N ALA A 112 11.12 -0.54 11.10
CA ALA A 112 12.06 -1.57 11.49
C ALA A 112 11.35 -2.91 11.73
N MET A 113 11.93 -3.98 11.22
CA MET A 113 11.56 -5.32 11.66
C MET A 113 11.95 -5.53 13.10
N THR A 114 11.15 -6.31 13.82
CA THR A 114 11.46 -6.72 15.19
C THR A 114 11.28 -8.21 15.38
N GLY A 115 12.22 -8.83 16.09
CA GLY A 115 12.13 -10.23 16.52
C GLY A 115 13.15 -11.14 15.85
N ASN A 116 13.04 -12.44 16.15
CA ASN A 116 13.98 -13.45 15.67
C ASN A 116 13.44 -14.12 14.42
N GLN A 117 14.26 -14.17 13.37
CA GLN A 117 13.92 -14.75 12.06
C GLN A 117 13.67 -16.26 12.13
N THR A 118 14.20 -16.93 13.16
CA THR A 118 13.96 -18.37 13.41
C THR A 118 12.73 -18.66 14.25
N ASP A 119 12.07 -17.64 14.80
CA ASP A 119 10.89 -17.78 15.66
C ASP A 119 9.78 -16.81 15.20
N VAL A 120 9.37 -15.89 16.07
CA VAL A 120 8.41 -14.83 15.74
C VAL A 120 9.15 -13.60 15.25
N PHE A 121 8.88 -13.23 13.99
CA PHE A 121 9.29 -11.96 13.42
C PHE A 121 8.08 -11.07 13.18
N THR A 122 8.30 -9.77 13.25
CA THR A 122 7.28 -8.74 13.02
C THR A 122 7.81 -7.69 12.05
N PHE A 123 6.96 -7.25 11.14
CA PHE A 123 7.26 -6.15 10.24
C PHE A 123 6.04 -5.25 10.11
N THR A 124 6.29 -3.95 9.95
CA THR A 124 5.24 -2.94 10.02
C THR A 124 5.33 -1.96 8.86
N ALA A 125 4.18 -1.45 8.44
CA ALA A 125 4.08 -0.32 7.53
C ALA A 125 3.10 0.70 8.08
N THR A 126 3.48 1.97 8.05
CA THR A 126 2.70 3.08 8.61
C THR A 126 2.41 4.10 7.53
N GLY A 127 1.17 4.57 7.42
CA GLY A 127 0.74 5.60 6.48
C GLY A 127 -0.74 5.92 6.64
N ASP A 128 -1.20 7.08 6.17
CA ASP A 128 -2.61 7.50 6.26
C ASP A 128 -3.22 7.42 7.69
N GLY A 129 -2.40 7.64 8.74
CA GLY A 129 -2.83 7.50 10.13
C GLY A 129 -3.29 6.08 10.48
N LYS A 130 -2.67 5.07 9.86
CA LYS A 130 -2.85 3.65 10.13
C LYS A 130 -1.48 2.98 10.20
N THR A 131 -1.38 1.98 11.06
CA THR A 131 -0.22 1.10 11.16
C THR A 131 -0.67 -0.32 10.90
N ILE A 132 -0.04 -0.98 9.93
CA ILE A 132 -0.28 -2.39 9.64
C ILE A 132 0.91 -3.16 10.19
N THR A 133 0.65 -4.05 11.14
CA THR A 133 1.66 -4.90 11.76
C THR A 133 1.38 -6.33 11.38
N CYS A 134 2.35 -6.99 10.77
CA CYS A 134 2.30 -8.40 10.41
C CYS A 134 3.29 -9.18 11.25
N SER A 135 2.85 -10.29 11.82
CA SER A 135 3.70 -11.22 12.56
C SER A 135 3.50 -12.66 12.08
N SER A 136 4.57 -13.46 12.10
CA SER A 136 4.51 -14.87 11.72
C SER A 136 3.59 -15.71 12.63
N GLY A 137 3.42 -15.30 13.88
CA GLY A 137 2.55 -15.99 14.86
C GLY A 137 1.12 -15.46 14.95
N GLY A 138 0.83 -14.25 14.44
CA GLY A 138 -0.43 -13.54 14.69
C GLY A 138 -1.12 -12.95 13.45
N GLY A 139 -0.54 -13.11 12.26
CA GLY A 139 -1.08 -12.55 11.03
C GLY A 139 -0.89 -11.03 10.94
N CYS A 140 -1.69 -10.38 10.09
CA CYS A 140 -1.62 -8.93 9.86
C CYS A 140 -2.80 -8.20 10.51
N ILE A 141 -2.50 -7.33 11.46
CA ILE A 141 -3.45 -6.45 12.15
C ILE A 141 -3.25 -5.00 11.70
N THR A 142 -4.35 -4.26 11.61
CA THR A 142 -4.32 -2.82 11.30
C THR A 142 -4.76 -2.06 12.54
N THR A 143 -3.91 -1.19 13.06
CA THR A 143 -4.21 -0.30 14.17
C THR A 143 -4.29 1.15 13.70
N THR A 144 -5.05 1.94 14.44
CA THR A 144 -4.92 3.40 14.40
C THR A 144 -3.87 3.79 15.45
N PRO A 145 -3.00 4.78 15.16
CA PRO A 145 -2.20 5.40 16.21
C PRO A 145 -3.08 6.03 17.29
#